data_AF-A0A3A4S731-F1
#
_entry.id   AF-A0A3A4S731-F1
#
_cell.length_a   1.000
_cell.length_b   1.000
_cell.length_c   1.000
_cell.angle_alpha   90.00
_cell.angle_beta   90.00
_cell.angle_gamma   90.00
#
_symmetry.space_group_name_H-M   'P 1'
#
loop_
_entity.id
_entity.type
_entity.pdbx_description
1 polymer ?
#
loop_
_entity_poly.entity_id
_entity_poly.type
_entity_poly.pdbx_seq_one_letter_code
_entity_poly.pdbx_strand_id
1 'polypeptide(L)' 'MTSFKEQDPEKVAEFLDILDNLNDLPIVYIDETGIDRYLYRPYAGTPRGEKVYEKISGRRFERTSIVSGQVD' A
#
# COMPACT_ATOMS: atom_id res chain seq x y z
N MET A 1 -6.26 -21.84 -1.54
CA MET A 1 -4.96 -21.18 -1.31
C MET A 1 -4.63 -20.42 -2.58
N THR A 2 -4.62 -19.09 -2.56
CA THR A 2 -4.27 -18.26 -3.73
C THR A 2 -2.77 -18.00 -3.69
N SER A 3 -2.01 -18.57 -4.63
CA SER A 3 -0.59 -18.25 -4.85
C SER A 3 -0.44 -17.12 -5.86
N PHE A 4 0.60 -16.29 -5.72
CA PHE A 4 0.90 -15.24 -6.68
C PHE A 4 1.60 -15.84 -7.90
N LYS A 5 1.37 -15.27 -9.09
CA LYS A 5 2.01 -15.76 -10.32
C LYS A 5 3.52 -15.58 -10.31
N GLU A 6 4.03 -14.56 -9.63
CA GLU A 6 5.48 -14.33 -9.50
C GLU A 6 6.13 -15.18 -8.39
N GLN A 7 5.34 -15.96 -7.65
CA GLN A 7 5.86 -16.75 -6.54
C GLN A 7 6.69 -17.92 -7.06
N ASP A 8 7.97 -17.91 -6.72
CA ASP A 8 8.91 -18.99 -7.01
C ASP A 8 8.94 -19.97 -5.83
N PRO A 9 8.46 -21.22 -5.99
CA PRO A 9 8.32 -22.16 -4.88
C PRO A 9 9.67 -22.58 -4.29
N GLU A 10 10.75 -22.57 -5.06
CA GLU A 10 12.10 -22.93 -4.56
C GLU A 10 12.59 -21.85 -3.58
N LYS A 11 12.43 -20.57 -3.94
CA LYS A 11 12.79 -19.44 -3.07
C LYS A 11 11.93 -19.37 -1.81
N VAL A 12 10.66 -19.76 -1.91
CA VAL A 12 9.78 -19.84 -0.74
C VAL A 12 10.27 -20.90 0.23
N ALA A 13 10.66 -22.07 -0.26
CA ALA A 13 11.19 -23.15 0.59
C ALA A 13 12.51 -22.74 1.26
N GLU A 14 13.44 -22.13 0.51
CA GLU A 14 14.71 -21.62 1.06
C GLU A 14 14.46 -20.55 2.14
N PHE A 15 13.53 -19.63 1.89
CA PHE A 15 13.20 -18.57 2.86
C PHE A 15 12.57 -19.12 4.15
N LEU A 16 11.74 -20.15 4.06
CA LEU A 16 11.16 -20.81 5.23
C LEU A 16 12.23 -21.53 6.07
N ASP A 17 13.20 -22.19 5.43
CA ASP A 17 14.33 -22.83 6.14
C ASP A 17 15.19 -21.80 6.88
N ILE A 18 15.42 -20.63 6.27
CA ILE A 18 16.12 -19.51 6.94
C ILE A 18 15.31 -19.00 8.14
N LEU A 19 13.99 -18.84 8.00
CA LEU A 19 13.13 -18.41 9.10
C LEU A 19 13.15 -19.38 10.27
N ASP A 20 13.18 -20.69 10.01
CA ASP A 20 13.26 -21.71 11.07
C ASP A 20 14.53 -21.58 11.91
N ASN A 21 15.63 -21.12 11.31
CA ASN A 21 16.89 -20.85 12.01
C ASN A 21 16.85 -19.56 12.86
N LEU A 22 15.84 -18.71 12.71
CA LEU A 22 15.69 -17.41 13.37
C LEU A 22 14.59 -17.41 14.45
N ASN A 23 14.01 -18.57 14.75
CA ASN A 23 12.88 -18.73 15.67
C ASN A 23 13.12 -18.20 17.10
N ASP A 24 14.37 -18.10 17.54
CA ASP A 24 14.74 -17.61 18.88
C ASP A 24 14.81 -16.06 18.97
N LEU A 25 14.67 -15.35 17.86
CA LEU A 25 14.74 -13.89 17.81
C LEU A 25 13.36 -13.24 17.99
N PRO A 26 13.29 -12.04 18.60
CA PRO A 26 12.05 -11.28 18.65
C PRO A 26 11.61 -10.91 17.23
N ILE A 27 10.38 -11.29 16.88
CA ILE A 27 9.80 -11.03 15.56
C ILE A 27 9.20 -9.64 15.55
N VAL A 28 9.59 -8.83 14.56
CA VAL A 28 8.97 -7.52 14.31
C VAL A 28 8.41 -7.52 12.90
N TYR A 29 7.08 -7.45 12.80
CA TYR A 29 6.39 -7.34 11.51
C TYR A 29 6.39 -5.89 11.06
N ILE A 30 7.08 -5.61 9.96
CA ILE A 30 7.09 -4.29 9.32
C ILE A 30 6.25 -4.36 8.05
N ASP A 31 5.22 -3.53 7.97
CA ASP A 31 4.43 -3.37 6.75
C ASP A 31 4.46 -1.91 6.28
N GLU A 32 4.55 -1.74 4.96
CA GLU A 32 4.41 -0.43 4.31
C GLU A 32 3.17 -0.45 3.43
N THR A 33 2.20 0.39 3.77
CA THR A 33 1.01 0.62 2.96
C THR A 33 1.02 2.03 2.39
N GLY A 34 0.89 2.16 1.07
CA GLY A 34 0.72 3.43 0.37
C GLY A 34 -0.75 3.73 0.07
N ILE A 35 -1.28 4.83 0.60
CA ILE A 35 -2.60 5.34 0.27
C ILE A 35 -2.45 6.45 -0.77
N ASP A 36 -2.87 6.18 -2.00
CA ASP A 36 -2.94 7.18 -3.05
C ASP A 36 -4.25 7.97 -2.92
N ARG A 37 -4.18 9.19 -2.42
CA ARG A 37 -5.32 10.08 -2.34
C ARG A 37 -5.45 10.89 -3.61
N TYR A 38 -6.52 10.64 -4.36
CA TYR A 38 -6.96 11.57 -5.40
C TYR A 38 -7.35 12.89 -4.74
N LEU A 39 -6.68 13.97 -5.11
CA LEU A 39 -7.04 15.32 -4.69
C LEU A 39 -8.29 15.78 -5.46
N TYR A 40 -9.45 15.23 -5.10
CA TYR A 40 -10.75 15.70 -5.58
C TYR A 40 -11.05 17.07 -4.95
N ARG A 41 -11.22 18.11 -5.77
CA ARG A 41 -11.76 19.39 -5.31
C ARG A 41 -13.28 19.35 -5.51
N PRO A 42 -14.10 19.24 -4.45
CA PRO A 42 -15.56 19.20 -4.57
C PRO A 42 -16.16 20.52 -5.07
N TYR A 43 -15.43 21.63 -4.98
CA TYR A 43 -15.88 22.95 -5.39
C TYR A 43 -14.81 23.63 -6.24
N ALA A 44 -15.05 23.75 -7.55
CA ALA A 44 -14.47 24.81 -8.35
C ALA A 44 -15.46 25.99 -8.34
N GLY A 45 -14.98 27.23 -8.46
CA GLY A 45 -15.84 28.41 -8.43
C GLY A 45 -16.93 28.34 -9.49
N THR A 46 -18.13 27.91 -9.10
CA THR A 46 -19.29 27.72 -9.97
C THR A 46 -20.55 28.24 -9.33
N PRO A 47 -21.56 28.57 -10.16
CA PRO A 47 -22.88 28.94 -9.66
C PRO A 47 -23.44 27.88 -8.69
N ARG A 48 -24.09 28.34 -7.62
CA ARG A 48 -24.73 27.47 -6.62
C ARG A 48 -25.65 26.46 -7.30
N GLY A 49 -25.35 25.17 -7.19
CA GLY A 49 -26.19 24.07 -7.68
C GLY A 49 -25.57 23.22 -8.79
N GLU A 50 -24.44 23.64 -9.37
CA GLU A 50 -23.77 22.90 -10.45
C GLU A 50 -22.56 22.10 -9.94
N LYS A 51 -22.53 20.80 -10.24
CA LYS A 51 -21.34 19.96 -9.98
C LYS A 51 -20.33 20.19 -11.09
N VAL A 52 -19.13 20.62 -10.73
CA VAL A 52 -18.01 20.75 -11.68
C VAL A 52 -17.41 19.37 -11.89
N TYR A 53 -17.67 18.79 -13.06
CA TYR A 53 -16.92 17.65 -13.58
C TYR A 53 -15.85 18.14 -14.55
N GLU A 54 -14.90 18.96 -14.09
CA GLU A 54 -13.75 19.30 -14.92
C GLU A 54 -12.82 18.09 -15.06
N LYS A 55 -12.29 17.88 -16.27
CA LYS A 55 -11.16 16.97 -16.48
C LYS A 55 -9.91 17.63 -15.91
N ILE A 56 -9.58 17.26 -14.67
CA ILE A 56 -8.37 17.76 -14.00
C ILE A 56 -7.15 17.28 -14.80
N SER A 57 -6.38 18.22 -15.37
CA SER A 57 -5.09 17.89 -15.95
C SER A 57 -4.06 17.73 -14.83
N GLY A 58 -3.34 16.61 -14.84
CA GLY A 58 -2.20 16.37 -13.96
C GLY A 58 -2.47 15.40 -12.82
N ARG A 59 -1.54 14.44 -12.71
CA ARG A 59 -1.33 13.48 -11.62
C ARG A 59 -1.08 14.20 -10.28
N ARG A 60 -2.10 14.83 -9.69
CA ARG A 60 -2.04 15.33 -8.32
C ARG A 60 -2.54 14.24 -7.37
N PHE A 61 -1.69 13.23 -7.20
CA PHE A 61 -1.83 12.22 -6.16
C PHE A 61 -1.02 12.68 -4.96
N GLU A 62 -1.68 12.76 -3.82
CA GLU A 62 -0.96 12.81 -2.55
C GLU A 62 -0.83 11.36 -2.07
N ARG A 63 0.39 10.82 -2.13
CA ARG A 63 0.67 9.49 -1.59
C ARG A 63 1.01 9.63 -0.13
N THR A 64 0.18 9.04 0.73
CA THR A 64 0.49 8.88 2.15
C THR A 64 1.06 7.49 2.34
N SER A 65 2.36 7.36 2.60
CA SER A 65 2.95 6.11 3.06
C SER A 65 2.75 5.97 4.57
N ILE A 66 2.29 4.79 4.99
CA ILE A 66 2.16 4.40 6.39
C ILE A 66 3.10 3.22 6.59
N VAL A 67 3.98 3.33 7.59
CA VAL A 67 4.83 2.23 8.03
C VAL A 67 4.35 1.81 9.42
N SER A 68 4.03 0.54 9.58
CA SER A 68 3.65 -0.05 10.86
C SER A 68 4.64 -1.12 11.27
N GLY A 69 5.04 -1.11 12.55
CA GLY A 69 5.84 -2.15 13.17
C GLY A 69 5.05 -2.79 14.32
N GLN A 70 4.73 -4.08 14.22
CA GLN A 70 4.17 -4.86 15.33
C GLN A 70 5.28 -5.70 15.96
N VAL A 71 5.40 -5.62 17.28
CA VAL A 71 6.25 -6.47 18.10
C VAL A 71 5.33 -7.36 18.92
N ASP A 72 5.48 -8.67 18.81
CA ASP A 72 4.78 -9.66 19.63
C ASP A 72 5.58 -10.03 20.91
#